data_AF-A0A830GDY1-F1
#
_entry.id   AF-A0A830GDY1-F1
#
_cell.length_a   1.000
_cell.length_b   1.000
_cell.length_c   1.000
_cell.angle_alpha   90.00
_cell.angle_beta   90.00
_cell.angle_gamma   90.00
#
_symmetry.space_group_name_H-M   'P 1'
#
loop_
_entity.id
_entity.type
_entity.pdbx_description
1 polymer ?
#
loop_
_entity_poly.entity_id
_entity_poly.type
_entity_poly.pdbx_seq_one_letter_code
_entity_poly.pdbx_strand_id
1 'polypeptide(L)'
;MRLASTDNDCPTRSAMSDDAGRAASDPVRPADLELADDRVRRLDDDRYVVRVDDDADAGTDAVRESRESTSDGTNPLDDLDGAHALCAHARTETGEDALRVETNDVSRAFESFLRWYAGRVAPDEPPEVALAVLLSNASLDLAVDPGGR
;
A
#
# COMPACT_ATOMS: atom_id res chain seq x y z
N MET A 1 -14.11 23.15 -58.06
CA MET A 1 -14.08 24.63 -58.06
C MET A 1 -14.36 25.08 -56.63
N ARG A 2 -13.46 25.90 -56.06
CA ARG A 2 -13.45 26.57 -54.74
C ARG A 2 -13.05 25.77 -53.48
N LEU A 3 -11.81 26.09 -53.08
CA LEU A 3 -11.18 26.00 -51.76
C LEU A 3 -11.66 27.15 -50.86
N ALA A 4 -11.75 26.90 -49.55
CA ALA A 4 -11.59 27.84 -48.42
C ALA A 4 -11.38 26.94 -47.18
N SER A 5 -10.21 26.77 -46.57
CA SER A 5 -9.26 27.73 -45.98
C SER A 5 -9.91 28.71 -44.99
N THR A 6 -9.94 28.24 -43.75
CA THR A 6 -9.91 29.00 -42.49
C THR A 6 -9.04 28.13 -41.60
N ASP A 7 -7.71 28.29 -41.58
CA ASP A 7 -7.00 29.40 -40.94
C ASP A 7 -7.62 29.71 -39.57
N ASN A 8 -7.27 28.87 -38.59
CA ASN A 8 -7.51 29.16 -37.19
C ASN A 8 -6.15 29.27 -36.51
N ASP A 9 -5.60 30.46 -36.72
CA ASP A 9 -4.83 31.29 -35.79
C ASP A 9 -4.16 30.56 -34.61
N CYS A 10 -2.84 30.49 -34.71
CA CYS A 10 -1.93 30.13 -33.65
C CYS A 10 -1.55 31.44 -32.93
N PRO A 11 -2.01 31.71 -31.68
CA PRO A 11 -1.52 32.86 -30.96
C PRO A 11 -0.09 32.63 -30.50
N THR A 12 0.76 33.51 -31.02
CA THR A 12 2.18 33.65 -30.74
C THR A 12 2.42 34.01 -29.27
N ARG A 13 3.19 33.15 -28.60
CA ARG A 13 4.24 33.44 -27.61
C ARG A 13 4.48 34.94 -27.35
N SER A 14 3.95 35.46 -26.25
CA SER A 14 4.45 36.66 -25.59
C SER A 14 4.78 36.35 -24.13
N ALA A 15 6.09 36.28 -23.90
CA ALA A 15 6.83 36.61 -22.68
C ALA A 15 6.06 36.69 -21.35
N MET A 16 6.09 35.58 -20.60
CA MET A 16 6.33 35.65 -19.15
C MET A 16 7.84 35.42 -18.95
N SER A 17 8.59 36.51 -18.83
CA SER A 17 9.87 36.51 -18.13
C SER A 17 9.58 36.80 -16.65
N ASP A 18 10.49 36.32 -15.81
CA ASP A 18 10.57 36.51 -14.35
C ASP A 18 9.81 35.51 -13.47
N ASP A 19 10.44 34.34 -13.27
CA ASP A 19 10.81 33.90 -11.91
C ASP A 19 12.08 33.02 -12.00
N ALA A 20 13.23 33.66 -12.14
CA ALA A 20 14.53 33.05 -11.90
C ALA A 20 14.75 32.96 -10.37
N GLY A 21 14.02 32.06 -9.72
CA GLY A 21 14.11 31.78 -8.29
C GLY A 21 14.24 30.30 -7.97
N ARG A 22 14.42 29.43 -8.97
CA ARG A 22 14.68 28.01 -8.72
C ARG A 22 16.14 27.86 -8.32
N ALA A 23 16.40 27.92 -7.01
CA ALA A 23 17.61 27.33 -6.46
C ALA A 23 17.74 25.94 -7.08
N ALA A 24 18.71 25.78 -7.98
CA ALA A 24 19.07 24.48 -8.46
C ALA A 24 19.59 23.74 -7.22
N SER A 25 18.75 22.92 -6.60
CA SER A 25 19.23 21.93 -5.65
C SER A 25 20.19 21.06 -6.45
N ASP A 26 21.48 21.33 -6.30
CA ASP A 26 22.55 20.51 -6.87
C ASP A 26 22.25 19.06 -6.48
N PRO A 27 22.32 18.09 -7.43
CA PRO A 27 22.04 16.71 -7.11
C PRO A 27 23.03 16.24 -6.05
N VAL A 28 22.52 15.96 -4.85
CA VAL A 28 23.29 15.43 -3.73
C VAL A 28 24.01 14.17 -4.21
N ARG A 29 25.35 14.19 -4.18
CA ARG A 29 26.13 13.02 -4.57
C ARG A 29 26.15 12.03 -3.40
N PRO A 30 26.21 10.72 -3.65
CA PRO A 30 26.21 9.72 -2.58
C PRO A 30 27.39 9.86 -1.60
N ALA A 31 28.49 10.49 -2.00
CA ALA A 31 29.62 10.79 -1.12
C ALA A 31 29.37 11.96 -0.15
N ASP A 32 28.35 12.79 -0.41
CA ASP A 32 27.92 13.89 0.46
C ASP A 32 26.85 13.44 1.48
N LEU A 33 26.42 12.16 1.42
CA LEU A 33 25.54 11.53 2.40
C LEU A 33 26.39 10.85 3.48
N GLU A 34 27.17 11.63 4.24
CA GLU A 34 27.81 11.10 5.44
C GLU A 34 26.74 10.93 6.53
N LEU A 35 26.47 9.70 6.97
CA LEU A 35 25.50 9.37 8.03
C LEU A 35 25.94 9.83 9.44
N ALA A 36 26.81 10.84 9.54
CA ALA A 36 27.30 11.43 10.79
C ALA A 36 26.30 12.45 11.35
N ASP A 37 25.00 12.22 11.15
CA ASP A 37 23.92 13.02 11.72
C ASP A 37 23.48 12.38 13.05
N ASP A 38 23.43 13.15 14.14
CA ASP A 38 22.96 12.69 15.46
C ASP A 38 21.50 12.18 15.46
N ARG A 39 20.76 12.49 14.38
CA ARG A 39 19.41 11.99 14.11
C ARG A 39 19.38 10.55 13.63
N VAL A 40 20.51 10.01 13.17
CA VAL A 40 20.61 8.67 12.59
C VAL A 40 21.29 7.75 13.59
N ARG A 41 20.50 6.88 14.22
CA ARG A 41 21.04 5.83 15.09
C ARG A 41 21.17 4.53 14.31
N ARG A 42 22.40 4.04 14.16
CA ARG A 42 22.66 2.71 13.61
C ARG A 42 22.17 1.63 14.58
N LEU A 43 21.38 0.69 14.07
CA LEU A 43 20.85 -0.42 14.85
C LEU A 43 21.68 -1.69 14.61
N ASP A 44 22.03 -1.98 13.35
CA ASP A 44 22.86 -3.12 12.90
C ASP A 44 23.58 -2.79 11.57
N ASP A 45 24.41 -3.70 11.03
CA ASP A 45 24.96 -3.61 9.67
C ASP A 45 23.81 -3.45 8.66
N ASP A 46 23.79 -2.32 7.95
CA ASP A 46 22.77 -1.87 6.99
C ASP A 46 21.39 -1.46 7.54
N ARG A 47 21.24 -1.23 8.85
CA ARG A 47 19.97 -0.74 9.42
C ARG A 47 20.14 0.56 10.21
N TYR A 48 19.43 1.60 9.78
CA TYR A 48 19.49 2.94 10.35
C TYR A 48 18.10 3.44 10.74
N VAL A 49 17.99 4.08 11.90
CA VAL A 49 16.76 4.76 12.36
C VAL A 49 17.00 6.26 12.30
N VAL A 50 16.16 6.98 11.55
CA VAL A 50 16.19 8.44 11.44
C VAL A 50 15.11 9.03 12.35
N ARG A 51 15.51 9.84 13.32
CA ARG A 51 14.58 10.65 14.11
C ARG A 51 14.18 11.87 13.29
N VAL A 52 12.89 11.95 12.97
CA VAL A 52 12.28 13.21 12.52
C VAL A 52 11.93 13.96 13.80
N ASP A 53 12.50 15.15 13.99
CA ASP A 53 12.18 16.00 15.14
C ASP A 53 10.70 16.40 15.05
N ASP A 54 9.84 15.66 15.74
CA ASP A 54 8.57 16.16 16.23
C ASP A 54 8.87 16.67 17.63
N ASP A 55 9.01 17.99 17.77
CA ASP A 55 9.20 18.67 19.04
C ASP A 55 7.97 18.40 19.94
N ALA A 56 8.03 17.29 20.70
CA ALA A 56 7.23 17.03 21.88
C ALA A 56 7.91 15.96 22.76
N ASP A 57 8.95 16.39 23.46
CA ASP A 57 9.54 15.68 24.59
C ASP A 57 8.56 15.67 25.77
N ALA A 58 8.01 14.51 26.10
CA ALA A 58 7.57 14.18 27.45
C ALA A 58 7.56 12.65 27.61
N GLY A 59 8.63 12.14 28.22
CA GLY A 59 8.79 10.71 28.48
C GLY A 59 7.65 10.10 29.28
N THR A 60 7.26 8.90 28.91
CA THR A 60 7.01 7.81 29.84
C THR A 60 6.98 6.49 29.08
N ASP A 61 7.63 5.52 29.70
CA ASP A 61 7.70 4.11 29.34
C ASP A 61 6.30 3.56 29.02
N ALA A 62 5.99 3.44 27.75
CA ALA A 62 4.90 2.63 27.26
C ALA A 62 5.27 2.18 25.84
N VAL A 63 5.38 0.88 25.67
CA VAL A 63 5.37 0.19 24.38
C VAL A 63 4.15 0.68 23.61
N ARG A 64 4.36 1.71 22.78
CA ARG A 64 3.35 2.21 21.87
C ARG A 64 3.59 1.46 20.57
N GLU A 65 2.82 0.39 20.37
CA GLU A 65 2.62 -0.17 19.04
C GLU A 65 2.19 0.97 18.13
N SER A 66 3.11 1.49 17.31
CA SER A 66 2.81 2.43 16.24
C SER A 66 2.01 1.69 15.17
N ARG A 67 0.72 1.46 15.44
CA ARG A 67 -0.29 1.27 14.41
C ARG A 67 -0.71 2.66 13.99
N GLU A 68 0.00 3.24 13.02
CA GLU A 68 -0.60 4.30 12.21
C GLU A 68 -1.67 3.65 11.31
N SER A 69 -2.81 3.35 11.92
CA SER A 69 -4.07 3.21 11.22
C SER A 69 -4.73 4.57 11.29
N THR A 70 -4.69 5.32 10.20
CA THR A 70 -5.66 6.39 9.98
C THR A 70 -7.02 5.74 9.73
N SER A 71 -7.60 5.20 10.80
CA SER A 71 -8.98 4.76 10.86
C SER A 71 -9.53 5.45 12.09
N ASP A 72 -10.63 6.16 11.90
CA ASP A 72 -11.53 6.56 12.98
C ASP A 72 -11.56 5.43 14.03
N GLY A 73 -11.32 5.71 15.30
CA GLY A 73 -10.85 4.77 16.33
C GLY A 73 -11.73 3.55 16.68
N THR A 74 -12.65 3.20 15.79
CA THR A 74 -13.49 2.00 15.78
C THR A 74 -12.72 0.85 15.16
N ASN A 75 -12.61 -0.28 15.86
CA ASN A 75 -12.04 -1.49 15.27
C ASN A 75 -13.03 -1.98 14.20
N PRO A 76 -12.60 -2.27 12.96
CA PRO A 76 -13.51 -2.67 11.87
C PRO A 76 -14.27 -3.99 12.13
N LEU A 77 -13.95 -4.67 13.22
CA LEU A 77 -14.64 -5.86 13.73
C LEU A 77 -15.73 -5.54 14.77
N ASP A 78 -15.77 -4.33 15.35
CA ASP A 78 -16.69 -3.97 16.44
C ASP A 78 -18.17 -4.01 15.99
N ASP A 79 -18.42 -3.84 14.67
CA ASP A 79 -19.74 -3.89 14.06
C ASP A 79 -20.12 -5.28 13.50
N LEU A 80 -19.34 -6.33 13.80
CA LEU A 80 -19.58 -7.70 13.30
C LEU A 80 -19.97 -8.64 14.45
N ASP A 81 -21.13 -9.29 14.34
CA ASP A 81 -21.73 -10.09 15.42
C ASP A 81 -21.58 -11.61 15.22
N GLY A 82 -20.92 -12.05 14.15
CA GLY A 82 -20.69 -13.47 13.85
C GLY A 82 -19.66 -14.14 14.77
N ALA A 83 -19.83 -15.45 15.05
CA ALA A 83 -18.82 -16.22 15.78
C ALA A 83 -17.44 -16.24 15.10
N HIS A 84 -17.44 -16.07 13.78
CA HIS A 84 -16.26 -15.83 12.96
C HIS A 84 -16.47 -14.55 12.15
N ALA A 85 -15.58 -13.58 12.35
CA ALA A 85 -15.57 -12.30 11.66
C ALA A 85 -14.21 -12.07 11.01
N LEU A 86 -14.21 -11.55 9.78
CA LEU A 86 -13.00 -11.25 9.02
C LEU A 86 -13.17 -9.91 8.30
N CYS A 87 -12.23 -9.01 8.54
CA CYS A 87 -12.05 -7.78 7.79
C CYS A 87 -10.69 -7.82 7.09
N ALA A 88 -10.68 -7.68 5.77
CA ALA A 88 -9.46 -7.62 4.97
C ALA A 88 -9.47 -6.36 4.11
N HIS A 89 -8.30 -5.74 3.98
CA HIS A 89 -8.07 -4.62 3.08
C HIS A 89 -6.92 -4.98 2.15
N ALA A 90 -7.07 -4.73 0.86
CA ALA A 90 -6.03 -4.96 -0.12
C ALA A 90 -5.87 -3.73 -1.01
N ARG A 91 -4.61 -3.44 -1.33
CA ARG A 91 -4.22 -2.47 -2.35
C ARG A 91 -3.53 -3.22 -3.47
N THR A 92 -4.09 -3.15 -4.66
CA THR A 92 -3.49 -3.66 -5.89
C THR A 92 -3.19 -2.50 -6.84
N GLU A 93 -2.55 -2.79 -7.97
CA GLU A 93 -2.40 -1.83 -9.06
C GLU A 93 -3.75 -1.31 -9.59
N THR A 94 -4.80 -2.11 -9.45
CA THR A 94 -6.17 -1.78 -9.86
C THR A 94 -6.91 -0.89 -8.85
N GLY A 95 -6.35 -0.68 -7.65
CA GLY A 95 -6.92 0.17 -6.62
C GLY A 95 -7.00 -0.47 -5.23
N GLU A 96 -7.75 0.15 -4.34
CA GLU A 96 -7.97 -0.29 -2.97
C GLU A 96 -9.35 -0.93 -2.83
N ASP A 97 -9.46 -1.93 -1.96
CA ASP A 97 -10.73 -2.57 -1.63
C ASP A 97 -10.72 -3.22 -0.25
N ALA A 98 -11.93 -3.48 0.24
CA ALA A 98 -12.17 -4.10 1.52
C ALA A 98 -13.17 -5.26 1.41
N LEU A 99 -12.90 -6.33 2.14
CA LEU A 99 -13.83 -7.42 2.40
C LEU A 99 -14.22 -7.41 3.88
N ARG A 100 -15.51 -7.54 4.14
CA ARG A 100 -16.05 -7.84 5.48
C ARG A 100 -16.92 -9.08 5.40
N VAL A 101 -16.67 -10.05 6.28
CA VAL A 101 -17.44 -11.29 6.38
C VAL A 101 -17.75 -11.55 7.84
N GLU A 102 -19.02 -11.78 8.15
CA GLU A 102 -19.49 -12.34 9.41
C GLU A 102 -20.20 -13.67 9.15
N THR A 103 -19.86 -14.69 9.93
CA THR A 103 -20.46 -16.01 9.77
C THR A 103 -20.25 -16.87 11.01
N ASN A 104 -21.00 -17.97 11.10
CA ASN A 104 -20.79 -19.02 12.10
C ASN A 104 -20.01 -20.22 11.51
N ASP A 105 -19.54 -20.12 10.27
CA ASP A 105 -18.77 -21.15 9.57
C ASP A 105 -17.40 -20.60 9.13
N VAL A 106 -16.34 -21.04 9.80
CA VAL A 106 -14.96 -20.62 9.50
C VAL A 106 -14.54 -20.95 8.07
N SER A 107 -15.02 -22.07 7.51
CA SER A 107 -14.67 -22.50 6.15
C SER A 107 -15.25 -21.51 5.14
N ARG A 108 -16.48 -21.05 5.39
CA ARG A 108 -17.15 -20.05 4.55
C ARG A 108 -16.47 -18.69 4.63
N ALA A 109 -16.02 -18.27 5.81
CA ALA A 109 -15.26 -17.02 5.97
C ALA A 109 -13.95 -17.08 5.17
N PHE A 110 -13.22 -18.18 5.32
CA PHE A 110 -11.95 -18.39 4.63
C PHE A 110 -12.11 -18.49 3.11
N GLU A 111 -13.10 -19.24 2.62
CA GLU A 111 -13.41 -19.34 1.20
C GLU A 111 -13.74 -17.96 0.60
N SER A 112 -14.56 -17.17 1.31
CA SER A 112 -14.94 -15.83 0.89
C SER A 112 -13.72 -14.91 0.76
N PHE A 113 -12.78 -15.00 1.71
CA PHE A 113 -11.52 -14.28 1.66
C PHE A 113 -10.66 -14.70 0.46
N LEU A 114 -10.44 -15.99 0.27
CA LEU A 114 -9.61 -16.50 -0.83
C LEU A 114 -10.18 -16.10 -2.20
N ARG A 115 -11.49 -16.23 -2.37
CA ARG A 115 -12.16 -15.87 -3.63
C ARG A 115 -12.08 -14.37 -3.92
N TRP A 116 -12.30 -13.54 -2.90
CA TRP A 116 -12.17 -12.09 -3.02
C TRP A 116 -10.73 -11.69 -3.37
N TYR A 117 -9.73 -12.26 -2.69
CA TYR A 117 -8.33 -11.94 -2.94
C TYR A 117 -7.87 -12.40 -4.33
N ALA A 118 -8.28 -13.60 -4.76
CA ALA A 118 -7.97 -14.11 -6.09
C ALA A 118 -8.51 -13.19 -7.20
N GLY A 119 -9.77 -12.74 -7.08
CA GLY A 119 -10.35 -11.79 -8.02
C GLY A 119 -9.68 -10.41 -8.01
N ARG A 120 -8.97 -10.06 -6.93
CA ARG A 120 -8.19 -8.82 -6.84
C ARG A 120 -6.83 -8.92 -7.51
N VAL A 121 -6.14 -10.05 -7.35
CA VAL A 121 -4.79 -10.25 -7.87
C VAL A 121 -4.81 -10.68 -9.35
N ALA A 122 -5.81 -11.45 -9.76
CA ALA A 122 -5.95 -11.96 -11.11
C ALA A 122 -7.42 -11.86 -11.56
N PRO A 123 -7.93 -10.66 -11.88
CA PRO A 123 -9.34 -10.44 -12.21
C PRO A 123 -9.80 -11.16 -13.49
N ASP A 124 -8.87 -11.46 -14.39
CA ASP A 124 -9.14 -12.13 -15.66
C ASP A 124 -9.05 -13.67 -15.58
N GLU A 125 -8.68 -14.22 -14.41
CA GLU A 125 -8.49 -15.66 -14.21
C GLU A 125 -9.56 -16.21 -13.25
N PRO A 126 -10.09 -17.43 -13.47
CA PRO A 126 -10.86 -18.13 -12.45
C PRO A 126 -10.11 -18.22 -11.11
N PRO A 127 -10.81 -18.03 -9.98
CA PRO A 127 -10.17 -17.95 -8.67
C PRO A 127 -9.41 -19.23 -8.31
N GLU A 128 -9.85 -20.40 -8.78
CA GLU A 128 -9.19 -21.68 -8.53
C GLU A 128 -7.79 -21.75 -9.15
N VAL A 129 -7.62 -21.20 -10.36
CA VAL A 129 -6.32 -21.18 -11.05
C VAL A 129 -5.40 -20.15 -10.42
N ALA A 130 -5.91 -18.97 -10.12
CA ALA A 130 -5.16 -17.93 -9.42
C ALA A 130 -4.66 -18.43 -8.04
N LEU A 131 -5.52 -19.09 -7.27
CA LEU A 131 -5.15 -19.68 -5.98
C LEU A 131 -4.14 -20.81 -6.12
N ALA A 132 -4.27 -21.68 -7.13
CA ALA A 132 -3.29 -22.74 -7.38
C ALA A 132 -1.89 -22.17 -7.65
N VAL A 133 -1.79 -21.10 -8.44
CA VAL A 133 -0.53 -20.40 -8.69
C VAL A 133 0.01 -19.76 -7.41
N LEU A 134 -0.82 -19.04 -6.65
CA LEU A 134 -0.42 -18.39 -5.41
C LEU A 134 0.11 -19.41 -4.40
N LEU A 135 -0.60 -20.52 -4.21
CA LEU A 135 -0.21 -21.60 -3.29
C LEU A 135 1.06 -22.31 -3.74
N SER A 136 1.26 -22.52 -5.05
CA SER A 136 2.48 -23.14 -5.59
C SER A 136 3.73 -22.29 -5.35
N ASN A 137 3.57 -20.97 -5.15
CA ASN A 137 4.67 -20.06 -4.87
C ASN A 137 4.76 -19.67 -3.39
N ALA A 138 3.78 -20.08 -2.58
CA ALA A 138 3.80 -19.81 -1.15
C ALA A 138 4.74 -20.81 -0.45
N SER A 139 5.54 -20.32 0.49
CA SER A 139 6.36 -21.18 1.36
C SER A 139 5.48 -21.78 2.47
N LEU A 140 4.58 -22.69 2.07
CA LEU A 140 3.65 -23.36 2.97
C LEU A 140 3.93 -24.86 3.00
N ASP A 141 4.31 -25.38 4.16
CA ASP A 141 4.39 -26.83 4.43
C ASP A 141 2.99 -27.36 4.78
N LEU A 142 2.11 -27.45 3.78
CA LEU A 142 0.80 -28.06 3.93
C LEU A 142 0.90 -29.54 3.55
N ALA A 143 0.83 -30.42 4.55
CA ALA A 143 0.54 -31.82 4.31
C ALA A 143 -0.94 -31.94 3.91
N VAL A 144 -1.21 -31.90 2.60
CA VAL A 144 -2.54 -32.21 2.07
C VAL A 144 -2.72 -33.73 2.18
N ASP A 145 -3.52 -34.20 3.14
CA ASP A 145 -4.02 -35.57 3.09
C ASP A 145 -5.06 -35.65 1.96
N PRO A 146 -4.82 -36.41 0.87
CA PRO A 146 -5.75 -36.48 -0.24
C PRO A 146 -6.97 -37.38 0.04
N GLY A 147 -7.21 -37.77 1.31
CA GLY A 147 -8.11 -38.86 1.71
C GLY A 147 -9.26 -38.48 2.65
N GLY A 148 -9.61 -37.20 2.79
CA GLY A 148 -10.81 -36.77 3.53
C GLY A 148 -12.10 -37.17 2.83
N ARG A 149 -12.61 -38.36 3.15
CA ARG A 149 -13.87 -38.94 2.64
C ARG A 149 -15.09 -38.48 3.43
#